data_AF-A0A1G2G781-F1
#
_entry.id   AF-A0A1G2G781-F1
#
_cell.length_a   1.000
_cell.length_b   1.000
_cell.length_c   1.000
_cell.angle_alpha   90.00
_cell.angle_beta   90.00
_cell.angle_gamma   90.00
#
_symmetry.space_group_name_H-M   'P 1'
#
loop_
_entity.id
_entity.type
_entity.pdbx_description
1 polymer ?
#
loop_
_entity_poly.entity_id
_entity_poly.type
_entity_poly.pdbx_seq_one_letter_code
_entity_poly.pdbx_strand_id
1 'polypeptide(L)'
;MKEIINSIHKWLEDRMTSPLYGTFIFSVIFWNWKFFYVLFWQNQTSLYFPKIEYIEKVIFNNQTYFSHLTSFIVLPSITTFVIIWWLPVIANLAHAKNSEFHNKRRIAYQKNEQLYLKQLAEIKQEQAESKKEIELTTTDEERWEKEYETFKTSPRVNEFKTLIETVYGQNGYYIGKDLGTDILAIADSLGLISIIEDELNNSNKINFTPKGKFFANKYLAAEIRPEDIPF
;
A
#
# COMPACT_ATOMS: atom_id res chain seq x y z
N MET A 1 31.40 33.29 -44.54
CA MET A 1 30.09 32.69 -44.85
C MET A 1 29.54 31.85 -43.70
N LYS A 2 30.27 30.86 -43.16
CA LYS A 2 29.80 30.05 -42.02
C LYS A 2 29.45 30.88 -40.77
N GLU A 3 30.23 31.92 -40.45
CA GLU A 3 29.95 32.82 -39.32
C GLU A 3 28.68 33.65 -39.51
N ILE A 4 28.41 34.11 -40.74
CA ILE A 4 27.19 34.82 -41.09
C ILE A 4 25.98 33.89 -40.94
N ILE A 5 26.07 32.66 -41.46
CA ILE A 5 25.01 31.64 -41.31
C ILE A 5 24.75 31.32 -39.83
N ASN A 6 25.81 31.15 -39.02
CA ASN A 6 25.67 30.87 -37.59
C ASN A 6 25.06 32.05 -36.82
N SER A 7 25.39 33.30 -37.19
CA SER A 7 24.81 34.50 -36.59
C SER A 7 23.31 34.65 -36.91
N ILE A 8 22.90 34.35 -38.15
CA ILE A 8 21.50 34.34 -38.57
C ILE A 8 20.73 33.21 -37.88
N HIS A 9 21.33 32.03 -37.77
CA HIS A 9 20.71 30.89 -37.10
C HIS A 9 20.46 31.19 -35.62
N LYS A 10 21.46 31.69 -34.90
CA LYS A 10 21.32 32.07 -33.49
C LYS A 10 20.29 33.17 -33.27
N TRP A 11 20.26 34.18 -34.15
CA TRP A 11 19.25 35.23 -34.12
C TRP A 11 17.83 34.69 -34.38
N LEU A 12 17.67 33.74 -35.30
CA LEU A 12 16.40 33.06 -35.54
C LEU A 12 15.99 32.19 -34.36
N GLU A 13 16.92 31.47 -33.73
CA GLU A 13 16.67 30.64 -32.56
C GLU A 13 16.17 31.49 -31.37
N ASP A 14 16.83 32.60 -31.07
CA ASP A 14 16.44 33.54 -30.01
C ASP A 14 15.08 34.21 -30.27
N ARG A 15 14.65 34.32 -31.54
CA ARG A 15 13.36 34.94 -31.93
C ARG A 15 12.23 33.92 -32.09
N MET A 16 12.50 32.73 -32.63
CA MET A 16 11.50 31.67 -32.78
C MET A 16 11.15 31.01 -31.44
N THR A 17 12.02 31.08 -30.44
CA THR A 17 11.73 30.66 -29.06
C THR A 17 10.74 31.57 -28.35
N SER A 18 10.54 32.81 -28.84
CA SER A 18 9.52 33.68 -28.29
C SER A 18 8.12 33.22 -28.76
N PRO A 19 7.19 32.93 -27.83
CA PRO A 19 5.83 32.49 -28.15
C PRO A 19 5.10 33.43 -29.10
N LEU A 20 5.44 34.72 -29.11
CA LEU A 20 4.84 35.73 -29.97
C LEU A 20 5.14 35.50 -31.46
N TYR A 21 6.40 35.22 -31.82
CA TYR A 21 6.75 35.00 -33.23
C TYR A 21 6.22 33.66 -33.73
N GLY A 22 6.29 32.61 -32.90
CA GLY A 22 5.73 31.31 -33.24
C GLY A 22 4.23 31.42 -33.51
N THR A 23 3.46 31.97 -32.56
CA THR A 23 2.01 32.14 -32.73
C THR A 23 1.66 33.06 -33.90
N PHE A 24 2.44 34.12 -34.14
CA PHE A 24 2.26 34.98 -35.31
C PHE A 24 2.48 34.25 -36.64
N ILE A 25 3.57 33.50 -36.78
CA ILE A 25 3.84 32.72 -38.01
C ILE A 25 2.72 31.71 -38.25
N PHE A 26 2.30 30.98 -37.22
CA PHE A 26 1.15 30.06 -37.34
C PHE A 26 -0.13 30.78 -37.74
N SER A 27 -0.37 31.96 -37.19
CA SER A 27 -1.53 32.78 -37.50
C SER A 27 -1.51 33.28 -38.97
N VAL A 28 -0.35 33.71 -39.47
CA VAL A 28 -0.17 34.09 -40.89
C VAL A 28 -0.45 32.91 -41.80
N ILE A 29 0.07 31.72 -41.47
CA ILE A 29 -0.17 30.49 -42.23
C ILE A 29 -1.65 30.12 -42.21
N PHE A 30 -2.30 30.23 -41.05
CA PHE A 30 -3.72 29.90 -40.89
C PHE A 30 -4.61 30.81 -41.73
N TRP A 31 -4.41 32.13 -41.68
CA TRP A 31 -5.20 33.09 -42.44
C TRP A 31 -4.91 33.06 -43.95
N ASN A 32 -3.67 32.72 -44.33
CA ASN A 32 -3.23 32.67 -45.73
C ASN A 32 -3.00 31.24 -46.21
N TRP A 33 -3.78 30.28 -45.69
CA TRP A 33 -3.56 28.85 -45.94
C TRP A 33 -3.60 28.48 -47.43
N LYS A 34 -4.42 29.15 -48.25
CA LYS A 34 -4.48 28.93 -49.71
C LYS A 34 -3.16 29.28 -50.41
N PHE A 35 -2.51 30.36 -49.97
CA PHE A 35 -1.20 30.76 -50.49
C PHE A 35 -0.15 29.67 -50.21
N PHE A 36 -0.04 29.24 -48.95
CA PHE A 36 0.91 28.20 -48.56
C PHE A 36 0.59 26.83 -49.17
N TYR A 37 -0.70 26.48 -49.30
CA TYR A 37 -1.15 25.27 -49.96
C TYR A 37 -0.71 25.22 -51.42
N VAL A 38 -0.94 26.28 -52.19
CA VAL A 38 -0.51 26.35 -53.59
C VAL A 38 1.01 26.35 -53.72
N LEU A 39 1.70 27.05 -52.81
CA LEU A 39 3.14 27.16 -52.84
C LEU A 39 3.81 25.79 -52.62
N PHE A 40 3.45 25.10 -51.54
CA PHE A 40 4.15 23.90 -51.09
C PHE A 40 3.51 22.59 -51.56
N TRP A 41 2.19 22.50 -51.63
CA TRP A 41 1.49 21.23 -51.87
C TRP A 41 0.96 21.04 -53.29
N GLN A 42 0.60 22.12 -53.99
CA GLN A 42 0.04 21.98 -55.34
C GLN A 42 1.12 21.65 -56.36
N ASN A 43 0.89 20.63 -57.18
CA ASN A 43 1.76 20.31 -58.31
C ASN A 43 1.52 21.27 -59.48
N GLN A 44 2.60 21.69 -60.15
CA GLN A 44 2.51 22.66 -61.24
C GLN A 44 1.71 22.15 -62.44
N THR A 45 1.70 20.83 -62.68
CA THR A 45 0.92 20.19 -63.75
C THR A 45 -0.59 20.30 -63.56
N SER A 46 -1.04 20.56 -62.33
CA SER A 46 -2.45 20.72 -61.98
C SER A 46 -2.92 22.19 -62.04
N LEU A 47 -2.03 23.11 -62.38
CA LEU A 47 -2.33 24.55 -62.49
C LEU A 47 -2.26 24.99 -63.95
N TYR A 48 -3.20 25.83 -64.37
CA TYR A 48 -3.19 26.41 -65.72
C TYR A 48 -2.04 27.44 -65.91
N PHE A 49 -1.53 28.00 -64.81
CA PHE A 49 -0.44 28.97 -64.80
C PHE A 49 0.73 28.46 -63.94
N PRO A 50 1.97 28.93 -64.17
CA PRO A 50 3.07 28.76 -63.23
C PRO A 50 2.66 29.21 -61.82
N LYS A 51 3.18 28.55 -60.77
CA LYS A 51 2.74 28.75 -59.38
C LYS A 51 2.66 30.22 -58.96
N ILE A 52 3.70 31.00 -59.28
CA ILE A 52 3.79 32.42 -58.92
C ILE A 52 2.70 33.23 -59.64
N GLU A 53 2.53 33.03 -60.95
CA GLU A 53 1.48 33.69 -61.72
C GLU A 53 0.07 33.29 -61.28
N TYR A 54 -0.12 32.03 -60.90
CA TYR A 54 -1.40 31.56 -60.35
C TYR A 54 -1.73 32.27 -59.04
N ILE A 55 -0.75 32.39 -58.13
CA ILE A 55 -0.92 33.11 -56.87
C ILE A 55 -1.28 34.57 -57.14
N GLU A 56 -0.56 35.24 -58.04
CA GLU A 56 -0.84 36.63 -58.42
C GLU A 56 -2.23 36.79 -59.03
N LYS A 57 -2.57 35.97 -60.03
CA LYS A 57 -3.81 36.11 -60.83
C LYS A 57 -5.08 35.55 -60.16
N VAL A 58 -4.95 34.61 -59.23
CA VAL A 58 -6.12 33.93 -58.63
C VAL A 58 -6.25 34.24 -57.14
N ILE A 59 -5.14 34.31 -56.41
CA ILE A 59 -5.16 34.59 -54.97
C ILE A 59 -5.16 36.11 -54.72
N PHE A 60 -4.39 36.88 -55.51
CA PHE A 60 -4.22 38.31 -55.26
C PHE A 60 -4.99 39.27 -56.17
N ASN A 61 -5.38 38.84 -57.37
CA ASN A 61 -5.95 39.67 -58.45
C ASN A 61 -7.24 40.43 -58.11
N ASN A 62 -8.02 39.97 -57.13
CA ASN A 62 -9.29 40.61 -56.76
C ASN A 62 -9.26 41.32 -55.40
N GLN A 63 -8.05 41.57 -54.89
CA GLN A 63 -7.86 42.15 -53.56
C GLN A 63 -7.12 43.48 -53.68
N THR A 64 -7.71 44.52 -53.09
CA THR A 64 -7.06 45.82 -52.93
C THR A 64 -5.83 45.68 -52.04
N TYR A 65 -4.86 46.60 -52.16
CA TYR A 65 -3.67 46.64 -51.30
C TYR A 65 -4.00 46.51 -49.79
N PHE A 66 -5.09 47.15 -49.36
CA PHE A 66 -5.60 47.05 -47.98
C PHE A 66 -6.03 45.63 -47.59
N SER A 67 -6.61 44.86 -48.50
CA SER A 67 -7.00 43.47 -48.24
C SER A 67 -5.79 42.57 -48.01
N HIS A 68 -4.69 42.77 -48.76
CA HIS A 68 -3.43 42.06 -48.54
C HIS A 68 -2.81 42.40 -47.20
N LEU A 69 -2.74 43.69 -46.86
CA LEU A 69 -2.21 44.14 -45.58
C LEU A 69 -3.05 43.60 -44.41
N THR A 70 -4.37 43.55 -44.59
CA THR A 70 -5.29 43.02 -43.57
C THR A 70 -5.12 41.52 -43.37
N SER A 71 -4.98 40.74 -44.45
CA SER A 71 -4.86 39.28 -44.39
C SER A 71 -3.49 38.78 -43.93
N PHE A 72 -2.39 39.48 -44.26
CA PHE A 72 -1.04 39.07 -43.86
C PHE A 72 -0.56 39.65 -42.54
N ILE A 73 -1.07 40.83 -42.14
CA ILE A 73 -0.57 41.53 -40.97
C ILE A 73 -1.67 41.69 -39.92
N VAL A 74 -2.76 42.38 -40.24
CA VAL A 74 -3.76 42.78 -39.23
C VAL A 74 -4.45 41.58 -38.61
N LEU A 75 -5.04 40.68 -39.41
CA LEU A 75 -5.75 39.50 -38.92
C LEU A 75 -4.79 38.57 -38.16
N PRO A 76 -3.59 38.23 -38.69
CA PRO A 76 -2.64 37.44 -37.95
C PRO A 76 -2.21 38.06 -36.61
N SER A 77 -1.98 39.37 -36.56
CA SER A 77 -1.64 40.10 -35.33
C SER A 77 -2.77 40.07 -34.31
N ILE A 78 -4.04 40.28 -34.73
CA ILE A 78 -5.20 40.20 -33.84
C ILE A 78 -5.35 38.79 -33.29
N THR A 79 -5.30 37.77 -34.14
CA THR A 79 -5.39 36.37 -33.71
C THR A 79 -4.24 35.99 -32.77
N THR A 80 -3.02 36.47 -33.04
CA THR A 80 -1.87 36.28 -32.16
C THR A 80 -2.12 36.89 -30.79
N PHE A 81 -2.59 38.13 -30.75
CA PHE A 81 -2.94 38.82 -29.51
C PHE A 81 -4.02 38.06 -28.73
N VAL A 82 -5.08 37.61 -29.41
CA VAL A 82 -6.16 36.81 -28.80
C VAL A 82 -5.62 35.49 -28.26
N ILE A 83 -4.82 34.75 -29.03
CA ILE A 83 -4.25 33.47 -28.58
C ILE A 83 -3.38 33.67 -27.35
N ILE A 84 -2.45 34.63 -27.38
CA ILE A 84 -1.54 34.89 -26.26
C ILE A 84 -2.30 35.31 -25.00
N TRP A 85 -3.38 36.07 -25.15
CA TRP A 85 -4.15 36.54 -24.01
C TRP A 85 -5.16 35.51 -23.47
N TRP A 86 -5.88 34.82 -24.36
CA TRP A 86 -6.96 33.91 -23.98
C TRP A 86 -6.49 32.50 -23.68
N LEU A 87 -5.46 32.00 -24.37
CA LEU A 87 -4.99 30.62 -24.18
C LEU A 87 -4.53 30.36 -22.74
N PRO A 88 -3.77 31.25 -22.06
CA PRO A 88 -3.41 31.06 -20.66
C PRO A 88 -4.62 31.05 -19.72
N VAL A 89 -5.64 31.87 -20.00
CA VAL A 89 -6.87 31.92 -19.19
C VAL A 89 -7.62 30.59 -19.27
N ILE A 90 -7.78 30.05 -20.48
CA ILE A 90 -8.44 28.75 -20.71
C ILE A 90 -7.63 27.63 -20.08
N ALA A 91 -6.30 27.63 -20.25
CA ALA A 91 -5.41 26.63 -19.67
C ALA A 91 -5.46 26.63 -18.13
N ASN A 92 -5.43 27.82 -17.51
CA ASN A 92 -5.54 27.96 -16.07
C ASN A 92 -6.90 27.48 -15.54
N LEU A 93 -8.00 27.77 -16.26
CA LEU A 93 -9.33 27.30 -15.90
C LEU A 93 -9.42 25.76 -15.99
N ALA A 94 -8.88 25.18 -17.06
CA ALA A 94 -8.82 23.73 -17.24
C ALA A 94 -7.97 23.07 -16.13
N HIS A 95 -6.82 23.64 -15.81
CA HIS A 95 -5.95 23.16 -14.74
C HIS A 95 -6.60 23.30 -13.36
N ALA A 96 -7.31 24.40 -13.09
CA ALA A 96 -8.05 24.59 -11.85
C ALA A 96 -9.13 23.51 -11.67
N LYS A 97 -9.94 23.26 -12.71
CA LYS A 97 -10.96 22.18 -12.67
C LYS A 97 -10.33 20.80 -12.48
N ASN A 98 -9.22 20.53 -13.17
CA ASN A 98 -8.54 19.25 -13.04
C ASN A 98 -7.95 19.06 -11.64
N SER A 99 -7.29 20.08 -11.10
CA SER A 99 -6.72 20.02 -9.75
C SER A 99 -7.79 19.89 -8.68
N GLU A 100 -8.94 20.55 -8.83
CA GLU A 100 -10.10 20.38 -7.95
C GLU A 100 -10.62 18.93 -7.97
N PHE A 101 -10.76 18.33 -9.15
CA PHE A 101 -11.19 16.94 -9.31
C PHE A 101 -10.22 15.97 -8.61
N HIS A 102 -8.92 16.12 -8.82
CA HIS A 102 -7.91 15.29 -8.17
C HIS A 102 -7.88 15.49 -6.65
N ASN A 103 -8.00 16.73 -6.18
CA ASN A 103 -8.06 17.03 -4.75
C ASN A 103 -9.30 16.42 -4.09
N LYS A 104 -10.48 16.53 -4.71
CA LYS A 104 -11.71 15.89 -4.23
C LYS A 104 -11.56 14.38 -4.13
N ARG A 105 -10.98 13.74 -5.16
CA ARG A 105 -10.70 12.29 -5.12
C ARG A 105 -9.72 11.91 -4.02
N ARG A 106 -8.64 12.69 -3.83
CA ARG A 106 -7.66 12.46 -2.77
C ARG A 106 -8.30 12.55 -1.38
N ILE A 107 -9.10 13.58 -1.13
CA ILE A 107 -9.81 13.76 0.15
C ILE A 107 -10.79 12.62 0.39
N ALA A 108 -11.56 12.20 -0.63
CA ALA A 108 -12.49 11.08 -0.52
C ALA A 108 -11.76 9.77 -0.18
N TYR A 109 -10.62 9.51 -0.83
CA TYR A 109 -9.80 8.33 -0.55
C TYR A 109 -9.26 8.34 0.89
N GLN A 110 -8.67 9.45 1.33
CA GLN A 110 -8.15 9.60 2.70
C GLN A 110 -9.25 9.42 3.75
N LYS A 111 -10.46 9.95 3.49
CA LYS A 111 -11.61 9.77 4.39
C LYS A 111 -12.02 8.29 4.47
N ASN A 112 -12.07 7.59 3.34
CA ASN A 112 -12.41 6.17 3.32
C ASN A 112 -11.35 5.31 4.02
N GLU A 113 -10.06 5.63 3.83
CA GLU A 113 -8.96 4.97 4.53
C GLU A 113 -9.05 5.17 6.04
N GLN A 114 -9.32 6.39 6.50
CA GLN A 114 -9.53 6.67 7.93
C GLN A 114 -10.73 5.90 8.49
N LEU A 115 -11.83 5.81 7.75
CA LEU A 115 -13.01 5.04 8.15
C LEU A 115 -12.68 3.55 8.26
N TYR A 116 -11.96 3.00 7.29
CA TYR A 116 -11.52 1.61 7.29
C TYR A 116 -10.60 1.32 8.49
N LEU A 117 -9.64 2.20 8.79
CA LEU A 117 -8.76 2.03 9.95
C LEU A 117 -9.51 2.10 11.28
N LYS A 118 -10.54 2.96 11.38
CA LYS A 118 -11.43 3.00 12.56
C LYS A 118 -12.20 1.70 12.74
N GLN A 119 -12.81 1.18 11.67
CA GLN A 119 -13.53 -0.10 11.70
C GLN A 119 -12.59 -1.25 12.10
N LEU A 120 -11.37 -1.27 11.59
CA LEU A 120 -10.38 -2.27 11.99
C LEU A 120 -9.99 -2.16 13.47
N ALA A 121 -9.90 -0.94 14.01
CA ALA A 121 -9.62 -0.73 15.42
C ALA A 121 -10.79 -1.19 16.30
N GLU A 122 -12.02 -0.89 15.90
CA GLU A 122 -13.26 -1.34 16.58
C GLU A 122 -13.34 -2.88 16.60
N ILE A 123 -13.15 -3.54 15.46
CA ILE A 123 -13.14 -5.01 15.37
C ILE A 123 -12.06 -5.61 16.28
N LYS A 124 -10.87 -5.02 16.34
CA LYS A 124 -9.79 -5.50 17.22
C LYS A 124 -10.13 -5.31 18.71
N GLN A 125 -10.82 -4.23 19.07
CA GLN A 125 -11.30 -4.00 20.42
C GLN A 125 -12.37 -5.03 20.80
N GLU A 126 -13.37 -5.23 19.95
CA GLU A 126 -14.42 -6.24 20.16
C GLU A 126 -13.82 -7.65 20.31
N GLN A 127 -12.82 -8.01 19.49
CA GLN A 127 -12.11 -9.28 19.63
C GLN A 127 -11.32 -9.40 20.94
N ALA A 128 -10.70 -8.32 21.40
CA ALA A 128 -9.97 -8.30 22.66
C ALA A 128 -10.92 -8.41 23.86
N GLU A 129 -12.06 -7.74 23.80
CA GLU A 129 -13.12 -7.82 24.82
C GLU A 129 -13.75 -9.21 24.85
N SER A 130 -14.11 -9.77 23.69
CA SER A 130 -14.63 -11.13 23.58
C SER A 130 -13.62 -12.17 24.10
N LYS A 131 -12.33 -12.02 23.80
CA LYS A 131 -11.29 -12.91 24.36
C LYS A 131 -11.21 -12.82 25.88
N LYS A 132 -11.26 -11.62 26.46
CA LYS A 132 -11.28 -11.44 27.92
C LYS A 132 -12.53 -12.05 28.55
N GLU A 133 -13.68 -11.89 27.91
CA GLU A 133 -14.94 -12.49 28.38
C GLU A 133 -14.90 -14.02 28.32
N ILE A 134 -14.32 -14.59 27.26
CA ILE A 134 -14.07 -16.03 27.17
C ILE A 134 -13.10 -16.49 28.27
N GLU A 135 -12.02 -15.76 28.53
CA GLU A 135 -11.07 -16.08 29.61
C GLU A 135 -11.71 -16.00 31.02
N LEU A 136 -12.67 -15.10 31.22
CA LEU A 136 -13.40 -14.94 32.49
C LEU A 136 -14.52 -15.99 32.68
N THR A 137 -15.05 -16.55 31.59
CA THR A 137 -16.18 -17.49 31.61
C THR A 137 -15.76 -18.95 31.52
N THR A 138 -14.56 -19.26 31.02
CA THR A 138 -14.03 -20.62 31.09
C THR A 138 -13.75 -21.00 32.54
N THR A 139 -14.34 -22.11 32.98
CA THR A 139 -14.09 -22.68 34.30
C THR A 139 -12.61 -23.11 34.38
N ASP A 140 -11.97 -23.03 35.56
CA ASP A 140 -10.56 -23.40 35.73
C ASP A 140 -10.24 -24.80 35.14
N GLU A 141 -11.19 -25.73 35.23
CA GLU A 141 -11.08 -27.08 34.66
C GLU A 141 -11.03 -27.10 33.12
N GLU A 142 -11.80 -26.25 32.41
CA GLU A 142 -11.78 -26.17 30.94
C GLU A 142 -10.47 -25.56 30.44
N ARG A 143 -9.92 -24.62 31.22
CA ARG A 143 -8.59 -24.06 30.97
C ARG A 143 -7.52 -25.11 31.17
N TRP A 144 -7.58 -25.87 32.27
CA TRP A 144 -6.66 -26.97 32.54
C TRP A 144 -6.74 -28.07 31.48
N GLU A 145 -7.92 -28.36 30.92
CA GLU A 145 -8.08 -29.33 29.83
C GLU A 145 -7.30 -28.91 28.57
N LYS A 146 -7.41 -27.64 28.14
CA LYS A 146 -6.66 -27.13 26.98
C LYS A 146 -5.15 -27.14 27.21
N GLU A 147 -4.73 -26.78 28.41
CA GLU A 147 -3.32 -26.81 28.79
C GLU A 147 -2.81 -28.26 28.87
N TYR A 148 -3.64 -29.21 29.30
CA TYR A 148 -3.32 -30.64 29.32
C TYR A 148 -3.16 -31.22 27.91
N GLU A 149 -4.04 -30.85 26.95
CA GLU A 149 -3.88 -31.27 25.55
C GLU A 149 -2.57 -30.76 24.95
N THR A 150 -2.20 -29.52 25.24
CA THR A 150 -0.89 -28.98 24.83
C THR A 150 0.25 -29.74 25.51
N PHE A 151 0.13 -30.00 26.82
CA PHE A 151 1.09 -30.76 27.59
C PHE A 151 1.30 -32.16 27.01
N LYS A 152 0.24 -32.89 26.67
CA LYS A 152 0.28 -34.24 26.08
C LYS A 152 1.09 -34.34 24.78
N THR A 153 1.17 -33.26 24.02
CA THR A 153 2.00 -33.23 22.78
C THR A 153 3.48 -33.02 23.05
N SER A 154 3.88 -32.68 24.28
CA SER A 154 5.27 -32.45 24.66
C SER A 154 6.06 -33.77 24.73
N PRO A 155 7.30 -33.83 24.22
CA PRO A 155 8.15 -35.03 24.29
C PRO A 155 8.43 -35.52 25.72
N ARG A 156 8.32 -34.62 26.71
CA ARG A 156 8.65 -34.88 28.13
C ARG A 156 7.47 -35.39 28.95
N VAL A 157 6.32 -35.66 28.33
CA VAL A 157 5.15 -36.23 28.99
C VAL A 157 5.46 -37.57 29.65
N ASN A 158 6.33 -38.38 29.05
CA ASN A 158 6.74 -39.67 29.62
C ASN A 158 7.50 -39.52 30.94
N GLU A 159 8.17 -38.39 31.17
CA GLU A 159 8.88 -38.08 32.42
C GLU A 159 7.92 -37.63 33.53
N PHE A 160 6.68 -37.24 33.17
CA PHE A 160 5.65 -36.87 34.13
C PHE A 160 5.23 -38.04 35.02
N LYS A 161 5.30 -39.27 34.50
CA LYS A 161 5.07 -40.49 35.29
C LYS A 161 6.00 -40.57 36.50
N THR A 162 7.29 -40.29 36.31
CA THR A 162 8.29 -40.25 37.37
C THR A 162 7.92 -39.24 38.46
N LEU A 163 7.37 -38.09 38.06
CA LEU A 163 6.88 -37.07 38.98
C LEU A 163 5.65 -37.56 39.77
N ILE A 164 4.70 -38.23 39.11
CA ILE A 164 3.53 -38.84 39.76
C ILE A 164 3.97 -39.90 40.78
N GLU A 165 4.88 -40.80 40.39
CA GLU A 165 5.41 -41.85 41.26
C GLU A 165 6.16 -41.28 42.47
N THR A 166 6.87 -40.17 42.30
CA THR A 166 7.57 -39.49 43.40
C THR A 166 6.57 -38.86 44.37
N VAL A 167 5.57 -38.13 43.86
CA VAL A 167 4.59 -37.45 44.72
C VAL A 167 3.69 -38.45 45.46
N TYR A 168 3.17 -39.46 44.77
CA TYR A 168 2.22 -40.41 45.36
C TYR A 168 2.87 -41.68 45.94
N GLY A 169 3.94 -42.19 45.32
CA GLY A 169 4.62 -43.42 45.76
C GLY A 169 5.68 -43.19 46.84
N GLN A 170 6.37 -42.05 46.80
CA GLN A 170 7.41 -41.69 47.79
C GLN A 170 6.96 -40.59 48.77
N ASN A 171 5.64 -40.34 48.84
CA ASN A 171 5.05 -39.30 49.70
C ASN A 171 5.66 -37.89 49.46
N GLY A 172 6.09 -37.63 48.22
CA GLY A 172 6.67 -36.35 47.79
C GLY A 172 8.14 -36.14 48.13
N TYR A 173 8.78 -37.05 48.85
CA TYR A 173 10.20 -36.93 49.17
C TYR A 173 11.05 -37.33 47.96
N TYR A 174 12.02 -36.49 47.60
CA TYR A 174 12.99 -36.81 46.56
C TYR A 174 14.41 -36.44 46.99
N ILE A 175 15.37 -37.28 46.60
CA ILE A 175 16.80 -37.01 46.77
C ILE A 175 17.27 -36.47 45.41
N GLY A 176 17.89 -35.28 45.39
CA GLY A 176 18.05 -34.43 44.19
C GLY A 176 18.77 -35.01 42.95
N LYS A 177 19.13 -36.30 42.92
CA LYS A 177 19.63 -37.02 41.75
C LYS A 177 18.58 -37.91 41.06
N ASP A 178 17.48 -38.23 41.73
CA ASP A 178 16.50 -39.21 41.24
C ASP A 178 15.43 -38.56 40.34
N LEU A 179 15.18 -37.27 40.52
CA LEU A 179 14.31 -36.47 39.65
C LEU A 179 15.16 -35.54 38.79
N GLY A 180 15.03 -35.66 37.47
CA GLY A 180 15.68 -34.73 36.54
C GLY A 180 15.28 -33.28 36.87
N THR A 181 16.27 -32.39 36.99
CA THR A 181 16.05 -30.94 37.24
C THR A 181 15.11 -30.31 36.21
N ASP A 182 15.15 -30.86 35.00
CA ASP A 182 14.38 -30.46 33.85
C ASP A 182 12.87 -30.68 34.01
N ILE A 183 12.44 -31.83 34.57
CA ILE A 183 11.01 -32.11 34.77
C ILE A 183 10.46 -31.29 35.93
N LEU A 184 11.27 -31.04 36.96
CA LEU A 184 10.91 -30.15 38.07
C LEU A 184 10.70 -28.72 37.60
N ALA A 185 11.63 -28.18 36.81
CA ALA A 185 11.51 -26.83 36.27
C ALA A 185 10.27 -26.67 35.37
N ILE A 186 9.96 -27.69 34.56
CA ILE A 186 8.76 -27.68 33.71
C ILE A 186 7.50 -27.75 34.56
N ALA A 187 7.42 -28.69 35.51
CA ALA A 187 6.25 -28.86 36.37
C ALA A 187 5.99 -27.63 37.25
N ASP A 188 7.05 -26.98 37.73
CA ASP A 188 6.96 -25.73 38.49
C ASP A 188 6.52 -24.56 37.59
N SER A 189 7.11 -24.40 36.40
CA SER A 189 6.72 -23.35 35.43
C SER A 189 5.25 -23.45 34.98
N LEU A 190 4.71 -24.67 34.95
CA LEU A 190 3.32 -24.95 34.64
C LEU A 190 2.41 -24.86 35.87
N GLY A 191 2.96 -24.61 37.06
CA GLY A 191 2.22 -24.53 38.33
C GLY A 191 1.58 -25.85 38.74
N LEU A 192 2.15 -26.99 38.32
CA LEU A 192 1.64 -28.33 38.65
C LEU A 192 2.06 -28.76 40.05
N ILE A 193 3.23 -28.31 40.52
CA ILE A 193 3.80 -28.70 41.81
C ILE A 193 4.04 -27.50 42.73
N SER A 194 4.14 -27.78 44.03
CA SER A 194 4.71 -26.88 45.03
C SER A 194 5.81 -27.62 45.78
N ILE A 195 6.95 -26.95 45.95
CA ILE A 195 8.11 -27.49 46.66
C ILE A 195 8.10 -26.91 48.08
N ILE A 196 8.15 -27.78 49.08
CA ILE A 196 8.20 -27.43 50.50
C ILE A 196 9.51 -27.99 51.06
N GLU A 197 10.31 -27.14 51.70
CA GLU A 197 11.53 -27.55 52.37
C GLU A 197 11.17 -28.17 53.73
N ASP A 198 11.62 -29.41 53.98
CA ASP A 198 11.48 -30.08 55.28
C ASP A 198 12.77 -29.86 56.08
N GLU A 199 12.75 -28.84 56.95
CA GLU A 199 13.89 -28.42 57.78
C GLU A 199 14.43 -29.55 58.69
N LEU A 200 13.60 -30.54 59.04
CA LEU A 200 13.98 -31.61 59.96
C LEU A 200 14.81 -32.71 59.29
N ASN A 201 14.53 -32.99 58.02
CA ASN A 201 15.15 -34.09 57.27
C ASN A 201 16.16 -33.61 56.23
N ASN A 202 16.38 -32.29 56.12
CA ASN A 202 17.19 -31.66 55.07
C ASN A 202 16.82 -32.18 53.67
N SER A 203 15.52 -32.33 53.45
CA SER A 203 14.94 -32.93 52.24
C SER A 203 13.85 -32.04 51.68
N ASN A 204 13.70 -32.03 50.36
CA ASN A 204 12.62 -31.30 49.71
C ASN A 204 11.43 -32.23 49.50
N LYS A 205 10.23 -31.71 49.81
CA LYS A 205 8.96 -32.39 49.58
C LYS A 205 8.20 -31.70 48.45
N ILE A 206 7.78 -32.48 47.46
CA ILE A 206 6.98 -32.00 46.33
C ILE A 206 5.52 -32.41 46.56
N ASN A 207 4.60 -31.46 46.39
CA ASN A 207 3.16 -31.72 46.38
C ASN A 207 2.56 -31.25 45.06
N PHE A 208 1.52 -31.94 44.59
CA PHE A 208 0.73 -31.43 43.46
C PHE A 208 -0.24 -30.32 43.90
N THR A 209 -0.29 -29.26 43.10
CA THR A 209 -1.34 -28.23 43.17
C THR A 209 -2.68 -28.82 42.70
N PRO A 210 -3.83 -28.13 42.86
CA PRO A 210 -5.11 -28.60 42.31
C PRO A 210 -5.03 -28.93 40.80
N LYS A 211 -4.31 -28.09 40.05
CA LYS A 211 -4.00 -28.30 38.63
C LYS A 211 -3.11 -29.51 38.40
N GLY A 212 -2.06 -29.68 39.22
CA GLY A 212 -1.20 -30.87 39.16
C GLY A 212 -1.97 -32.16 39.39
N LYS A 213 -2.91 -32.18 40.34
CA LYS A 213 -3.79 -33.32 40.61
C LYS A 213 -4.71 -33.60 39.43
N PHE A 214 -5.26 -32.56 38.80
CA PHE A 214 -6.07 -32.70 37.58
C PHE A 214 -5.26 -33.35 36.44
N PHE A 215 -4.04 -32.87 36.20
CA PHE A 215 -3.14 -33.40 35.17
C PHE A 215 -2.73 -34.85 35.48
N ALA A 216 -2.41 -35.17 36.73
CA ALA A 216 -2.07 -36.52 37.16
C ALA A 216 -3.25 -37.49 36.97
N ASN A 217 -4.46 -37.08 37.34
CA ASN A 217 -5.67 -37.89 37.16
C ASN A 217 -5.94 -38.16 35.67
N LYS A 218 -5.81 -37.15 34.81
CA LYS A 218 -5.98 -37.29 33.35
C LYS A 218 -4.91 -38.16 32.71
N TYR A 219 -3.67 -38.03 33.16
CA TYR A 219 -2.54 -38.84 32.69
C TYR A 219 -2.74 -40.32 33.02
N LEU A 220 -3.06 -40.63 34.28
CA LEU A 220 -3.33 -42.00 34.72
C LEU A 220 -4.55 -42.60 34.01
N ALA A 221 -5.62 -41.82 33.82
CA ALA A 221 -6.80 -42.26 33.09
C ALA A 221 -6.53 -42.54 31.59
N ALA A 222 -5.55 -41.89 30.99
CA ALA A 222 -5.14 -42.13 29.60
C ALA A 222 -4.17 -43.32 29.46
N GLU A 223 -3.44 -43.69 30.52
CA GLU A 223 -2.49 -44.82 30.54
C GLU A 223 -3.19 -46.14 30.86
N ILE A 224 -4.29 -46.12 31.65
CA ILE A 224 -5.14 -47.29 31.90
C ILE A 224 -5.93 -47.62 30.62
N ARG A 225 -5.50 -48.65 29.89
CA ARG A 225 -6.32 -49.20 28.80
C ARG A 225 -7.51 -49.93 29.42
N PRO A 226 -8.71 -49.84 28.83
CA PRO A 226 -9.90 -50.53 29.33
C PRO A 226 -9.79 -52.07 29.32
N GLU A 227 -8.72 -52.63 28.77
CA GLU A 227 -8.43 -54.07 28.71
C GLU A 227 -7.76 -54.63 29.98
N ASP A 228 -7.24 -53.77 30.88
CA ASP A 228 -6.47 -54.17 32.07
C ASP A 228 -7.28 -54.15 33.38
N ILE A 229 -8.61 -54.05 33.32
CA ILE A 229 -9.48 -54.10 34.51
C ILE A 229 -9.84 -55.58 34.78
N PRO A 230 -9.32 -56.22 35.85
CA PRO A 230 -9.78 -57.54 36.24
C PRO A 230 -11.22 -57.43 36.75
N PHE A 231 -12.15 -58.09 36.05
CA PHE A 231 -13.51 -58.37 36.54
C PHE A 231 -13.47 -59.31 37.74
#